data_AF-J9ENY3-F1
#
_entry.id   AF-J9ENY3-F1
#
_cell.length_a   1.000
_cell.length_b   1.000
_cell.length_c   1.000
_cell.angle_alpha   90.00
_cell.angle_beta   90.00
_cell.angle_gamma   90.00
#
_symmetry.space_group_name_H-M   'P 1'
#
loop_
_entity.id
_entity.type
_entity.pdbx_description
1 polymer ?
#
loop_
_entity_poly.entity_id
_entity_poly.type
_entity_poly.pdbx_seq_one_letter_code
_entity_poly.pdbx_strand_id
1 'polypeptide(L)'
;MESFEERAKNVQEFVKDISCTVRCEVHPIMDPYGPSIVDPDLQAIVVSSETEKGGHAVNNRRKEKNLPVLDLIKINLIDGKDELIGEYKLSSSTRRRALLGTFLKPFKFEKFPQPFVIGLTGGIASGKTDAANFLSKNGCEVINCDKLVHELYERETVIATNIAVRFGDSVVQDGLVDRKKLGTIVSSDKEKLRMLNDILWPSLKNKVKGIIAQSKAEFVVVDAAILLDAGWDTDGIVHQVWSCIVPPSTAKERIVDRDHITPEEAERRIYSQMTNLERVKRSDVVICPLWSYEETRRQLLLALSALRSLANQCLRKYNSATA
;
A
#
# COMPACT_ATOMS: atom_id res chain seq x y z
N MET A 1 26.20 -8.30 -0.56
CA MET A 1 25.72 -7.80 0.74
C MET A 1 25.79 -6.29 0.68
N GLU A 2 24.74 -5.61 1.13
CA GLU A 2 24.71 -4.14 1.25
C GLU A 2 25.88 -3.63 2.11
N SER A 3 26.36 -2.42 1.83
CA SER A 3 27.44 -1.81 2.59
C SER A 3 27.02 -1.48 4.03
N PHE A 4 27.97 -1.17 4.92
CA PHE A 4 27.61 -0.67 6.24
C PHE A 4 26.90 0.67 6.13
N GLU A 5 27.37 1.55 5.24
CA GLU A 5 26.84 2.89 5.03
C GLU A 5 25.38 2.86 4.57
N GLU A 6 25.04 1.97 3.63
CA GLU A 6 23.67 1.80 3.13
C GLU A 6 22.74 1.29 4.24
N ARG A 7 23.15 0.26 4.98
CA ARG A 7 22.35 -0.29 6.09
C ARG A 7 22.17 0.72 7.21
N ALA A 8 23.22 1.47 7.56
CA ALA A 8 23.16 2.50 8.58
C ALA A 8 22.19 3.62 8.20
N LYS A 9 22.26 4.08 6.95
CA LYS A 9 21.33 5.07 6.41
C LYS A 9 19.88 4.59 6.47
N ASN A 10 19.61 3.35 6.03
CA ASN A 10 18.26 2.77 6.06
C ASN A 10 17.67 2.72 7.48
N VAL A 11 18.48 2.37 8.48
CA VAL A 11 18.04 2.35 9.89
C VAL A 11 17.77 3.76 10.40
N GLN A 12 18.62 4.72 10.09
CA GLN A 12 18.44 6.12 10.51
C GLN A 12 17.18 6.74 9.89
N GLU A 13 16.94 6.51 8.61
CA GLU A 13 15.72 6.97 7.93
C GLU A 13 14.47 6.36 8.56
N PHE A 14 14.48 5.04 8.83
CA PHE A 14 13.37 4.37 9.49
C PHE A 14 13.07 4.91 10.89
N VAL A 15 14.09 5.16 11.72
CA VAL A 15 13.89 5.71 13.07
C VAL A 15 13.34 7.14 12.98
N LYS A 16 13.85 7.96 12.06
CA LYS A 16 13.38 9.32 11.82
C LYS A 16 11.92 9.37 11.37
N ASP A 17 11.50 8.41 10.54
CA ASP A 17 10.12 8.27 10.08
C ASP A 17 9.16 7.90 11.23
N ILE A 18 9.63 7.16 12.23
CA ILE A 18 8.82 6.74 13.38
C ILE A 18 8.77 7.83 14.46
N SER A 19 9.89 8.49 14.72
CA SER A 19 9.97 9.51 15.75
C SER A 19 11.01 10.57 15.42
N CYS A 20 10.57 11.83 15.40
CA CYS A 20 11.45 12.98 15.24
C CYS A 20 12.16 13.40 16.55
N THR A 21 11.80 12.81 17.69
CA THR A 21 12.40 13.12 19.00
C THR A 21 13.55 12.19 19.37
N VAL A 22 13.73 11.09 18.64
CA VAL A 22 14.75 10.09 18.92
C VAL A 22 16.00 10.37 18.08
N ARG A 23 17.14 10.56 18.74
CA ARG A 23 18.46 10.58 18.10
C ARG A 23 18.91 9.13 17.86
N CYS A 24 19.23 8.80 16.61
CA CYS A 24 19.69 7.47 16.22
C CYS A 24 21.19 7.50 15.89
N GLU A 25 21.98 6.77 16.68
CA GLU A 25 23.41 6.55 16.41
C GLU A 25 23.63 5.09 15.99
N VAL A 26 24.36 4.89 14.89
CA VAL A 26 24.59 3.58 14.31
C VAL A 26 26.08 3.29 14.32
N HIS A 27 26.44 2.12 14.85
CA HIS A 27 27.84 1.67 14.96
C HIS A 27 28.03 0.35 14.18
N PRO A 28 29.20 0.14 13.57
CA PRO A 28 29.53 -1.14 12.96
C PRO A 28 29.63 -2.24 14.02
N ILE A 29 29.13 -3.43 13.72
CA ILE A 29 29.25 -4.60 14.59
C ILE A 29 30.65 -5.17 14.40
N MET A 30 31.58 -4.73 15.26
CA MET A 30 32.97 -5.19 15.26
C MET A 30 33.22 -6.28 16.32
N ASP A 31 32.37 -6.35 17.34
CA ASP A 31 32.41 -7.32 18.41
C ASP A 31 30.98 -7.61 18.92
N PRO A 32 30.76 -8.70 19.68
CA PRO A 32 29.43 -9.11 20.14
C PRO A 32 28.72 -8.13 21.09
N TYR A 33 29.45 -7.18 21.71
CA TYR A 33 28.93 -6.24 22.69
C TYR A 33 28.78 -4.83 22.11
N GLY A 34 29.68 -4.42 21.22
CA GLY A 34 29.64 -3.12 20.55
C GLY A 34 29.72 -1.93 21.53
N PRO A 35 29.02 -0.82 21.27
CA PRO A 35 29.13 0.40 22.09
C PRO A 35 28.67 0.17 23.55
N SER A 36 27.85 -0.86 23.79
CA SER A 36 27.26 -1.14 25.10
C SER A 36 28.27 -1.42 26.21
N ILE A 37 29.54 -1.70 25.90
CA ILE A 37 30.61 -1.95 26.90
C ILE A 37 31.75 -0.93 26.85
N VAL A 38 31.55 0.20 26.15
CA VAL A 38 32.53 1.28 26.04
C VAL A 38 31.92 2.65 26.33
N ASP A 39 30.64 2.84 26.03
CA ASP A 39 29.95 4.10 26.25
C ASP A 39 29.49 4.22 27.74
N PRO A 40 30.01 5.19 28.50
CA PRO A 40 29.64 5.40 29.89
C PRO A 40 28.25 6.05 30.06
N ASP A 41 27.74 6.73 29.04
CA ASP A 41 26.51 7.55 29.13
C ASP A 41 25.24 6.74 28.89
N LEU A 42 25.38 5.49 28.41
CA LEU A 42 24.25 4.57 28.28
C LEU A 42 23.61 4.27 29.65
N GLN A 43 22.29 4.39 29.70
CA GLN A 43 21.51 4.22 30.94
C GLN A 43 20.77 2.89 31.00
N ALA A 44 20.30 2.38 29.87
CA ALA A 44 19.45 1.20 29.81
C ALA A 44 19.76 0.31 28.59
N ILE A 45 19.45 -0.98 28.71
CA ILE A 45 19.45 -1.94 27.61
C ILE A 45 18.09 -2.62 27.54
N VAL A 46 17.48 -2.62 26.35
CA VAL A 46 16.19 -3.25 26.10
C VAL A 46 16.42 -4.66 25.56
N VAL A 47 15.82 -5.67 26.20
CA VAL A 47 15.99 -7.08 25.86
C VAL A 47 14.65 -7.82 25.79
N SER A 48 14.59 -8.91 25.03
CA SER A 48 13.49 -9.85 25.09
C SER A 48 13.75 -10.94 26.14
N SER A 49 12.75 -11.78 26.43
CA SER A 49 12.94 -12.97 27.26
C SER A 49 14.05 -13.89 26.74
N GLU A 50 14.28 -13.99 25.42
CA GLU A 50 15.35 -14.84 24.89
C GLU A 50 16.73 -14.19 25.01
N THR A 51 16.81 -12.86 24.92
CA THR A 51 18.08 -12.11 24.94
C THR A 51 18.45 -11.54 26.31
N GLU A 52 17.66 -11.81 27.34
CA GLU A 52 17.91 -11.41 28.74
C GLU A 52 19.31 -11.82 29.22
N LYS A 53 19.74 -13.04 28.90
CA LYS A 53 21.11 -13.52 29.20
C LYS A 53 22.19 -12.65 28.56
N GLY A 54 21.95 -12.14 27.35
CA GLY A 54 22.84 -11.21 26.67
C GLY A 54 22.92 -9.86 27.36
N GLY A 55 21.79 -9.33 27.84
CA GLY A 55 21.77 -8.11 28.65
C GLY A 55 22.57 -8.23 29.95
N HIS A 56 22.45 -9.38 30.64
CA HIS A 56 23.28 -9.66 31.82
C HIS A 56 24.77 -9.78 31.47
N ALA A 57 25.12 -10.41 30.35
CA ALA A 57 26.50 -10.51 29.89
C ALA A 57 27.11 -9.12 29.61
N VAL A 58 26.35 -8.20 29.01
CA VAL A 58 26.77 -6.79 28.82
C VAL A 58 27.07 -6.15 30.17
N ASN A 59 26.18 -6.26 31.16
CA ASN A 59 26.39 -5.68 32.49
C ASN A 59 27.59 -6.28 33.23
N ASN A 60 27.85 -7.58 33.09
CA ASN A 60 29.05 -8.20 33.65
C ASN A 60 30.32 -7.61 33.03
N ARG A 61 30.34 -7.45 31.70
CA ARG A 61 31.47 -6.86 30.99
C ARG A 61 31.68 -5.38 31.30
N ARG A 62 30.59 -4.63 31.53
CA ARG A 62 30.64 -3.24 32.02
C ARG A 62 31.27 -3.14 33.41
N LYS A 63 30.90 -4.04 34.34
CA LYS A 63 31.52 -4.10 35.69
C LYS A 63 33.01 -4.38 35.62
N GLU A 64 33.45 -5.34 34.82
CA GLU A 64 34.88 -5.64 34.62
C GLU A 64 35.67 -4.43 34.10
N LYS A 65 35.01 -3.53 33.38
CA LYS A 65 35.57 -2.29 32.84
C LYS A 65 35.31 -1.05 33.70
N ASN A 66 34.80 -1.21 34.92
CA ASN A 66 34.43 -0.11 35.83
C ASN A 66 33.41 0.88 35.24
N LEU A 67 32.49 0.42 34.38
CA LEU A 67 31.39 1.22 33.84
C LEU A 67 30.10 1.01 34.66
N PRO A 68 29.23 2.04 34.76
CA PRO A 68 27.91 1.89 35.38
C PRO A 68 27.10 0.79 34.71
N VAL A 69 26.40 -0.04 35.49
CA VAL A 69 25.50 -1.05 34.92
C VAL A 69 24.28 -0.39 34.27
N LEU A 70 23.77 -1.01 33.21
CA LEU A 70 22.57 -0.57 32.50
C LEU A 70 21.31 -1.13 33.15
N ASP A 71 20.26 -0.33 33.20
CA ASP A 71 18.91 -0.79 33.53
C ASP A 71 18.44 -1.77 32.47
N LEU A 72 18.10 -2.99 32.89
CA LEU A 72 17.67 -4.05 31.98
C LEU A 72 16.15 -3.99 31.81
N ILE A 73 15.70 -3.41 30.70
CA ILE A 73 14.27 -3.28 30.37
C ILE A 73 13.85 -4.50 29.56
N LYS A 74 13.13 -5.41 30.21
CA LYS A 74 12.59 -6.60 29.55
C LYS A 74 11.27 -6.29 28.85
N ILE A 75 11.21 -6.56 27.56
CA ILE A 75 9.99 -6.47 26.76
C ILE A 75 9.50 -7.85 26.35
N ASN A 76 8.18 -8.05 26.42
CA ASN A 76 7.57 -9.28 25.94
C ASN A 76 7.49 -9.25 24.41
N LEU A 77 8.12 -10.23 23.75
CA LEU A 77 7.84 -10.52 22.35
C LEU A 77 6.58 -11.39 22.27
N ILE A 78 5.81 -11.23 21.19
CA ILE A 78 4.59 -12.00 20.99
C ILE A 78 4.93 -13.24 20.16
N ASP A 79 4.72 -14.41 20.75
CA ASP A 79 4.94 -15.70 20.10
C ASP A 79 3.85 -16.02 19.05
N GLY A 80 4.25 -16.74 18.01
CA GLY A 80 3.32 -17.45 17.14
C GLY A 80 4.03 -18.31 16.10
N LYS A 81 3.32 -19.33 15.61
CA LYS A 81 3.83 -20.33 14.66
C LYS A 81 3.54 -19.89 13.23
N ASP A 82 4.51 -20.10 12.35
CA ASP A 82 4.33 -20.07 10.90
C ASP A 82 4.56 -21.48 10.33
N GLU A 83 3.50 -22.10 9.78
CA GLU A 83 3.56 -23.43 9.15
C GLU A 83 4.27 -23.41 7.79
N LEU A 84 4.51 -22.24 7.18
CA LEU A 84 5.13 -22.10 5.86
C LEU A 84 6.65 -21.94 5.89
N ILE A 85 7.23 -21.47 7.01
CA ILE A 85 8.68 -21.16 7.11
C ILE A 85 9.35 -21.97 8.23
N GLY A 86 8.58 -22.60 9.12
CA GLY A 86 9.13 -23.41 10.22
C GLY A 86 9.89 -22.60 11.28
N GLU A 87 9.75 -21.26 11.27
CA GLU A 87 10.35 -20.40 12.29
C GLU A 87 9.43 -20.21 13.48
N TYR A 88 9.97 -20.40 14.67
CA TYR A 88 9.29 -20.22 15.96
C TYR A 88 9.37 -18.78 16.48
N LYS A 89 9.77 -17.82 15.64
CA LYS A 89 9.97 -16.41 16.02
C LYS A 89 9.18 -15.48 15.10
N LEU A 90 8.03 -14.98 15.59
CA LEU A 90 7.28 -13.94 14.90
C LEU A 90 8.00 -12.59 15.05
N SER A 91 8.86 -12.25 14.09
CA SER A 91 9.33 -10.87 13.98
C SER A 91 8.14 -9.94 13.73
N SER A 92 8.27 -8.65 14.09
CA SER A 92 7.27 -7.63 13.78
C SER A 92 6.99 -7.53 12.27
N SER A 93 7.97 -7.87 11.44
CA SER A 93 7.83 -8.01 9.99
C SER A 93 6.99 -9.22 9.58
N THR A 94 7.16 -10.38 10.23
CA THR A 94 6.37 -11.60 9.97
C THR A 94 4.90 -11.38 10.35
N ARG A 95 4.62 -10.74 11.50
CA ARG A 95 3.25 -10.39 11.89
C ARG A 95 2.60 -9.43 10.89
N ARG A 96 3.32 -8.39 10.46
CA ARG A 96 2.82 -7.44 9.45
C ARG A 96 2.55 -8.14 8.11
N ARG A 97 3.41 -9.08 7.70
CA ARG A 97 3.21 -9.88 6.48
C ARG A 97 1.98 -10.78 6.59
N ALA A 98 1.74 -11.39 7.75
CA ALA A 98 0.57 -12.23 7.98
C ALA A 98 -0.76 -11.46 7.91
N LEU A 99 -0.75 -10.15 8.19
CA LEU A 99 -1.93 -9.28 8.06
C LEU A 99 -2.29 -8.96 6.60
N LEU A 100 -1.36 -9.13 5.65
CA LEU A 100 -1.64 -8.86 4.24
C LEU A 100 -2.68 -9.82 3.68
N GLY A 101 -3.65 -9.30 2.95
CA GLY A 101 -4.80 -10.07 2.48
C GLY A 101 -5.87 -10.36 3.54
N THR A 102 -5.72 -9.87 4.77
CA THR A 102 -6.77 -9.92 5.81
C THR A 102 -7.54 -8.60 5.87
N PHE A 103 -8.75 -8.63 6.44
CA PHE A 103 -9.51 -7.41 6.70
C PHE A 103 -8.89 -6.64 7.86
N LEU A 104 -8.48 -5.40 7.62
CA LEU A 104 -7.91 -4.51 8.63
C LEU A 104 -8.96 -3.99 9.62
N LYS A 105 -10.24 -3.99 9.22
CA LYS A 105 -11.38 -3.56 10.02
C LYS A 105 -12.48 -4.61 9.93
N PRO A 106 -13.23 -4.87 11.01
CA PRO A 106 -14.35 -5.80 10.98
C PRO A 106 -15.49 -5.22 10.12
N PHE A 107 -16.10 -6.06 9.30
CA PHE A 107 -17.27 -5.71 8.50
C PHE A 107 -18.55 -6.28 9.10
N LYS A 108 -19.60 -5.47 9.10
CA LYS A 108 -20.97 -5.92 9.36
C LYS A 108 -21.87 -5.37 8.26
N PHE A 109 -22.46 -6.27 7.50
CA PHE A 109 -23.51 -5.95 6.54
C PHE A 109 -24.81 -6.56 7.06
N GLU A 110 -25.88 -5.76 7.14
CA GLU A 110 -27.22 -6.29 7.40
C GLU A 110 -27.71 -7.13 6.22
N LYS A 111 -27.50 -6.62 5.01
CA LYS A 111 -27.69 -7.33 3.75
C LYS A 111 -26.42 -7.20 2.92
N PHE A 112 -25.89 -8.33 2.44
CA PHE A 112 -24.70 -8.31 1.60
C PHE A 112 -25.05 -7.72 0.22
N PRO A 113 -24.34 -6.68 -0.24
CA PRO A 113 -24.64 -6.04 -1.51
C PRO A 113 -24.28 -6.97 -2.69
N GLN A 114 -25.08 -6.88 -3.75
CA GLN A 114 -24.87 -7.64 -5.00
C GLN A 114 -25.09 -6.71 -6.20
N PRO A 115 -24.06 -6.49 -7.05
CA PRO A 115 -22.68 -6.95 -6.89
C PRO A 115 -21.98 -6.30 -5.68
N PHE A 116 -21.04 -7.03 -5.05
CA PHE A 116 -20.15 -6.44 -4.06
C PHE A 116 -18.97 -5.76 -4.76
N VAL A 117 -18.89 -4.45 -4.63
CA VAL A 117 -17.89 -3.60 -5.30
C VAL A 117 -16.63 -3.42 -4.45
N ILE A 118 -15.48 -3.85 -4.98
CA ILE A 118 -14.13 -3.70 -4.44
C ILE A 118 -13.44 -2.56 -5.19
N GLY A 119 -12.97 -1.54 -4.49
CA GLY A 119 -12.08 -0.54 -5.03
C GLY A 119 -10.63 -1.00 -4.96
N LEU A 120 -10.01 -1.30 -6.11
CA LEU A 120 -8.60 -1.66 -6.17
C LEU A 120 -7.75 -0.43 -6.52
N THR A 121 -6.80 -0.11 -5.65
CA THR A 121 -5.91 1.04 -5.79
C THR A 121 -4.48 0.69 -5.41
N GLY A 122 -3.55 1.62 -5.59
CA GLY A 122 -2.14 1.41 -5.28
C GLY A 122 -1.25 2.51 -5.82
N GLY A 123 -0.08 2.67 -5.21
CA GLY A 123 0.93 3.61 -5.69
C GLY A 123 1.48 3.23 -7.07
N ILE A 124 2.19 4.15 -7.71
CA ILE A 124 2.91 3.86 -8.95
C ILE A 124 3.84 2.64 -8.78
N ALA A 125 3.85 1.75 -9.78
CA ALA A 125 4.64 0.51 -9.78
C ALA A 125 4.38 -0.46 -8.61
N SER A 126 3.23 -0.33 -7.94
CA SER A 126 2.82 -1.21 -6.84
C SER A 126 2.30 -2.59 -7.25
N GLY A 127 2.25 -2.94 -8.54
CA GLY A 127 1.75 -4.25 -9.00
C GLY A 127 0.22 -4.40 -9.07
N LYS A 128 -0.52 -3.28 -9.01
CA LYS A 128 -1.99 -3.23 -9.10
C LYS A 128 -2.55 -3.96 -10.34
N THR A 129 -1.95 -3.79 -11.51
CA THR A 129 -2.41 -4.41 -12.76
C THR A 129 -2.39 -5.93 -12.70
N ASP A 130 -1.35 -6.52 -12.10
CA ASP A 130 -1.27 -7.97 -11.91
C ASP A 130 -2.30 -8.48 -10.90
N ALA A 131 -2.55 -7.72 -9.83
CA ALA A 131 -3.61 -8.02 -8.88
C ALA A 131 -5.00 -8.00 -9.55
N ALA A 132 -5.29 -6.97 -10.36
CA ALA A 132 -6.52 -6.85 -11.13
C ALA A 132 -6.71 -8.04 -12.09
N ASN A 133 -5.66 -8.39 -12.85
CA ASN A 133 -5.67 -9.54 -13.75
C ASN A 133 -5.91 -10.86 -13.01
N PHE A 134 -5.31 -11.02 -11.84
CA PHE A 134 -5.51 -12.21 -11.02
C PHE A 134 -6.96 -12.29 -10.49
N LEU A 135 -7.52 -11.18 -10.00
CA LEU A 135 -8.91 -11.14 -9.54
C LEU A 135 -9.90 -11.45 -10.67
N SER A 136 -9.64 -10.93 -11.88
CA SER A 136 -10.42 -11.26 -13.07
C SER A 136 -10.44 -12.78 -13.33
N LYS A 137 -9.27 -13.43 -13.30
CA LYS A 137 -9.14 -14.89 -13.46
C LYS A 137 -9.82 -15.69 -12.35
N ASN A 138 -10.13 -15.08 -11.21
CA ASN A 138 -10.77 -15.72 -10.07
C ASN A 138 -12.26 -15.37 -9.94
N GLY A 139 -12.88 -14.93 -11.03
CA GLY A 139 -14.33 -14.74 -11.13
C GLY A 139 -14.84 -13.35 -10.74
N CYS A 140 -13.97 -12.37 -10.59
CA CYS A 140 -14.38 -10.97 -10.43
C CYS A 140 -14.54 -10.30 -11.80
N GLU A 141 -15.56 -9.46 -11.97
CA GLU A 141 -15.60 -8.53 -13.10
C GLU A 141 -14.69 -7.34 -12.80
N VAL A 142 -13.80 -6.96 -13.72
CA VAL A 142 -12.83 -5.87 -13.49
C VAL A 142 -13.13 -4.69 -14.40
N ILE A 143 -13.42 -3.54 -13.78
CA ILE A 143 -13.59 -2.25 -14.44
C ILE A 143 -12.25 -1.52 -14.38
N ASN A 144 -11.55 -1.47 -15.52
CA ASN A 144 -10.27 -0.74 -15.61
C ASN A 144 -10.53 0.76 -15.88
N CYS A 145 -10.35 1.59 -14.86
CA CYS A 145 -10.62 3.03 -14.98
C CYS A 145 -9.67 3.74 -15.94
N ASP A 146 -8.42 3.31 -16.09
CA ASP A 146 -7.48 3.91 -17.03
C ASP A 146 -7.97 3.75 -18.49
N LYS A 147 -8.52 2.57 -18.82
CA LYS A 147 -9.17 2.33 -20.12
C LYS A 147 -10.42 3.20 -20.30
N LEU A 148 -11.26 3.30 -19.28
CA LEU A 148 -12.46 4.12 -19.36
C LEU A 148 -12.12 5.61 -19.55
N VAL A 149 -11.07 6.11 -18.91
CA VAL A 149 -10.57 7.48 -19.09
C VAL A 149 -10.09 7.70 -20.53
N HIS A 150 -9.45 6.71 -21.16
CA HIS A 150 -9.07 6.83 -22.58
C HIS A 150 -10.29 7.05 -23.48
N GLU A 151 -11.38 6.34 -23.23
CA GLU A 151 -12.62 6.53 -23.98
C GLU A 151 -13.25 7.91 -23.75
N LEU A 152 -13.03 8.53 -22.59
CA LEU A 152 -13.48 9.91 -22.32
C LEU A 152 -12.68 10.96 -23.09
N TYR A 153 -11.51 10.63 -23.62
CA TYR A 153 -10.68 11.53 -24.41
C TYR A 153 -10.97 11.47 -25.92
N GLU A 154 -11.85 10.57 -26.34
CA GLU A 154 -12.23 10.39 -27.73
C GLU A 154 -12.99 11.60 -28.29
N ARG A 155 -13.11 11.63 -29.63
CA ARG A 155 -13.75 12.72 -30.38
C ARG A 155 -15.19 12.97 -29.93
N GLU A 156 -15.60 14.23 -30.05
CA GLU A 156 -16.99 14.69 -29.83
C GLU A 156 -17.52 14.44 -28.41
N THR A 157 -16.63 14.10 -27.47
CA THR A 157 -17.00 14.02 -26.05
C THR A 157 -17.08 15.40 -25.43
N VAL A 158 -18.02 15.59 -24.51
CA VAL A 158 -18.11 16.82 -23.68
C VAL A 158 -16.81 17.06 -22.90
N ILE A 159 -16.10 15.97 -22.56
CA ILE A 159 -14.80 16.01 -21.90
C ILE A 159 -13.73 16.65 -22.79
N ALA A 160 -13.60 16.23 -24.05
CA ALA A 160 -12.65 16.84 -24.98
C ALA A 160 -12.90 18.35 -25.14
N THR A 161 -14.16 18.76 -25.27
CA THR A 161 -14.55 20.19 -25.33
C THR A 161 -14.15 20.94 -24.06
N ASN A 162 -14.46 20.40 -22.88
CA ASN A 162 -14.10 21.04 -21.61
C ASN A 162 -12.58 21.15 -21.42
N ILE A 163 -11.83 20.16 -21.91
CA ILE A 163 -10.36 20.19 -21.90
C ILE A 163 -9.83 21.27 -22.84
N ALA A 164 -10.35 21.39 -24.06
CA ALA A 164 -9.97 22.44 -25.00
C ALA A 164 -10.20 23.84 -24.39
N VAL A 165 -11.36 24.06 -23.77
CA VAL A 165 -11.71 25.34 -23.12
C VAL A 165 -10.76 25.68 -21.96
N ARG A 166 -10.28 24.69 -21.20
CA ARG A 166 -9.48 24.91 -19.99
C ARG A 166 -7.98 24.91 -20.22
N PHE A 167 -7.49 24.07 -21.13
CA PHE A 167 -6.07 23.85 -21.38
C PHE A 167 -5.62 24.38 -22.75
N GLY A 168 -6.56 24.93 -23.53
CA GLY A 168 -6.34 25.53 -24.85
C GLY A 168 -6.45 24.51 -25.99
N ASP A 169 -6.83 24.98 -27.18
CA ASP A 169 -7.01 24.11 -28.35
C ASP A 169 -5.74 23.36 -28.77
N SER A 170 -4.56 23.83 -28.34
CA SER A 170 -3.28 23.15 -28.59
C SER A 170 -3.20 21.70 -28.04
N VAL A 171 -4.03 21.36 -27.05
CA VAL A 171 -4.13 20.01 -26.46
C VAL A 171 -5.26 19.17 -27.04
N VAL A 172 -6.07 19.71 -27.96
CA VAL A 172 -7.15 18.98 -28.64
C VAL A 172 -7.04 19.19 -30.14
N GLN A 173 -6.76 18.11 -30.87
CA GLN A 173 -6.63 18.14 -32.32
C GLN A 173 -7.77 17.35 -32.96
N ASP A 174 -8.54 18.00 -33.84
CA ASP A 174 -9.71 17.39 -34.52
C ASP A 174 -10.69 16.73 -33.53
N GLY A 175 -10.93 17.41 -32.40
CA GLY A 175 -11.79 16.94 -31.32
C GLY A 175 -11.20 15.82 -30.45
N LEU A 176 -9.99 15.34 -30.74
CA LEU A 176 -9.28 14.31 -29.98
C LEU A 176 -8.25 14.91 -29.04
N VAL A 177 -8.23 14.49 -27.78
CA VAL A 177 -7.27 15.00 -26.79
C VAL A 177 -5.87 14.43 -27.03
N ASP A 178 -4.88 15.31 -27.20
CA ASP A 178 -3.46 14.94 -27.20
C ASP A 178 -2.99 14.71 -25.75
N ARG A 179 -3.13 13.46 -25.32
CA ARG A 179 -2.77 13.02 -23.96
C ARG A 179 -1.30 13.28 -23.62
N LYS A 180 -0.39 13.28 -24.60
CA LYS A 180 1.03 13.50 -24.34
C LYS A 180 1.26 14.97 -23.98
N LYS A 181 0.72 15.89 -24.78
CA LYS A 181 0.79 17.32 -24.50
C LYS A 181 0.07 17.68 -23.19
N LEU A 182 -1.15 17.18 -23.02
CA LEU A 182 -1.92 17.41 -21.80
C LEU A 182 -1.17 16.88 -20.57
N GLY A 183 -0.61 15.67 -20.68
CA GLY A 183 0.22 15.04 -19.66
C GLY A 183 1.41 15.90 -19.23
N THR A 184 2.15 16.47 -20.18
CA THR A 184 3.27 17.39 -19.89
C THR A 184 2.81 18.67 -19.16
N ILE A 185 1.64 19.19 -19.52
CA ILE A 185 1.08 20.40 -18.90
C ILE A 185 0.64 20.14 -17.47
N VAL A 186 -0.04 19.02 -17.20
CA VAL A 186 -0.57 18.70 -15.86
C VAL A 186 0.45 18.06 -14.94
N SER A 187 1.48 17.38 -15.47
CA SER A 187 2.51 16.74 -14.63
C SER A 187 3.41 17.74 -13.91
N SER A 188 3.54 18.94 -14.46
CA SER A 188 4.39 20.01 -13.93
C SER A 188 3.64 20.97 -12.98
N ASP A 189 2.31 20.84 -12.85
CA ASP A 189 1.46 21.79 -12.14
C ASP A 189 0.30 21.08 -11.43
N LYS A 190 0.35 21.05 -10.09
CA LYS A 190 -0.67 20.39 -9.25
C LYS A 190 -2.07 20.99 -9.40
N GLU A 191 -2.18 22.30 -9.60
CA GLU A 191 -3.48 22.96 -9.79
C GLU A 191 -4.08 22.57 -11.14
N LYS A 192 -3.26 22.51 -12.19
CA LYS A 192 -3.71 22.01 -13.50
C LYS A 192 -4.14 20.54 -13.46
N LEU A 193 -3.41 19.71 -12.73
CA LEU A 193 -3.81 18.31 -12.53
C LEU A 193 -5.16 18.22 -11.81
N ARG A 194 -5.37 19.04 -10.77
CA ARG A 194 -6.66 19.14 -10.07
C ARG A 194 -7.78 19.58 -11.00
N MET A 195 -7.56 20.61 -11.81
CA MET A 195 -8.55 21.08 -12.78
C MET A 195 -8.93 20.00 -13.80
N LEU A 196 -7.95 19.23 -14.30
CA LEU A 196 -8.21 18.12 -15.21
C LEU A 196 -9.05 17.04 -14.51
N ASN A 197 -8.68 16.69 -13.28
CA ASN A 197 -9.39 15.72 -12.47
C ASN A 197 -10.84 16.13 -12.20
N ASP A 198 -11.11 17.40 -11.90
CA ASP A 198 -12.46 17.94 -11.67
C ASP A 198 -13.36 17.79 -12.92
N ILE A 199 -12.78 17.83 -14.12
CA ILE A 199 -13.50 17.59 -15.38
C ILE A 199 -13.78 16.09 -15.58
N LEU A 200 -12.78 15.24 -15.31
CA LEU A 200 -12.83 13.82 -15.64
C LEU A 200 -13.62 12.97 -14.63
N TRP A 201 -13.41 13.20 -13.34
CA TRP A 201 -13.89 12.31 -12.30
C TRP A 201 -15.40 12.15 -12.26
N PRO A 202 -16.23 13.19 -12.43
CA PRO A 202 -17.68 13.02 -12.45
C PRO A 202 -18.15 12.12 -13.59
N SER A 203 -17.62 12.32 -14.80
CA SER A 203 -17.97 11.53 -15.98
C SER A 203 -17.48 10.09 -15.88
N LEU A 204 -16.25 9.89 -15.39
CA LEU A 204 -15.71 8.56 -15.13
C LEU A 204 -16.54 7.81 -14.09
N LYS A 205 -16.89 8.48 -12.98
CA LYS A 205 -17.72 7.91 -11.91
C LYS A 205 -19.08 7.47 -12.44
N ASN A 206 -19.73 8.28 -13.25
CA ASN A 206 -21.03 7.92 -13.86
C ASN A 206 -20.91 6.69 -14.75
N LYS A 207 -19.85 6.60 -15.55
CA LYS A 207 -19.59 5.43 -16.39
C LYS A 207 -19.35 4.17 -15.57
N VAL A 208 -18.52 4.25 -14.52
CA VAL A 208 -18.28 3.15 -13.58
C VAL A 208 -19.58 2.70 -12.91
N LYS A 209 -20.40 3.64 -12.43
CA LYS A 209 -21.72 3.32 -11.83
C LYS A 209 -22.65 2.62 -12.83
N GLY A 210 -22.67 3.05 -14.08
CA GLY A 210 -23.45 2.41 -15.13
C GLY A 210 -23.05 0.95 -15.36
N ILE A 211 -21.74 0.68 -15.39
CA ILE A 211 -21.20 -0.68 -15.54
C ILE A 211 -21.54 -1.53 -14.31
N ILE A 212 -21.32 -1.01 -13.09
CA ILE A 212 -21.68 -1.70 -11.84
C ILE A 212 -23.16 -2.08 -11.82
N ALA A 213 -24.06 -1.17 -12.20
CA ALA A 213 -25.50 -1.40 -12.18
C ALA A 213 -25.96 -2.49 -13.15
N GLN A 214 -25.19 -2.76 -14.21
CA GLN A 214 -25.49 -3.79 -15.20
C GLN A 214 -24.78 -5.12 -14.92
N SER A 215 -23.80 -5.11 -14.01
CA SER A 215 -23.02 -6.31 -13.68
C SER A 215 -23.88 -7.36 -13.00
N LYS A 216 -23.67 -8.61 -13.40
CA LYS A 216 -24.23 -9.81 -12.75
C LYS A 216 -23.19 -10.58 -11.94
N ALA A 217 -21.97 -10.04 -11.84
CA ALA A 217 -20.91 -10.68 -11.10
C ALA A 217 -21.19 -10.65 -9.60
N GLU A 218 -20.68 -11.65 -8.86
CA GLU A 218 -20.72 -11.62 -7.40
C GLU A 218 -19.86 -10.45 -6.86
N PHE A 219 -18.68 -10.28 -7.45
CA PHE A 219 -17.72 -9.23 -7.11
C PHE A 219 -17.35 -8.42 -8.35
N VAL A 220 -17.39 -7.09 -8.19
CA VAL A 220 -16.90 -6.15 -9.20
C VAL A 220 -15.69 -5.42 -8.62
N VAL A 221 -14.60 -5.35 -9.37
CA VAL A 221 -13.37 -4.64 -8.99
C VAL A 221 -13.27 -3.36 -9.82
N VAL A 222 -13.35 -2.22 -9.16
CA VAL A 222 -13.06 -0.91 -9.74
C VAL A 222 -11.57 -0.66 -9.61
N ASP A 223 -10.83 -0.88 -10.70
CA ASP A 223 -9.38 -0.71 -10.76
C ASP A 223 -9.02 0.75 -11.08
N ALA A 224 -8.70 1.53 -10.05
CA ALA A 224 -8.43 2.96 -10.15
C ALA A 224 -7.23 3.39 -9.29
N ALA A 225 -6.16 3.87 -9.94
CA ALA A 225 -4.97 4.39 -9.23
C ALA A 225 -5.29 5.58 -8.32
N ILE A 226 -6.22 6.43 -8.76
CA ILE A 226 -6.66 7.68 -8.10
C ILE A 226 -7.89 7.51 -7.21
N LEU A 227 -8.28 6.26 -6.88
CA LEU A 227 -9.52 5.97 -6.14
C LEU A 227 -9.65 6.81 -4.85
N LEU A 228 -8.55 6.86 -4.07
CA LEU A 228 -8.50 7.59 -2.81
C LEU A 228 -8.42 9.10 -3.02
N ASP A 229 -7.71 9.57 -4.05
CA ASP A 229 -7.63 10.99 -4.37
C ASP A 229 -8.99 11.55 -4.83
N ALA A 230 -9.78 10.71 -5.51
CA ALA A 230 -11.14 11.02 -5.96
C ALA A 230 -12.21 10.89 -4.87
N GLY A 231 -11.85 10.43 -3.66
CA GLY A 231 -12.77 10.26 -2.53
C GLY A 231 -13.77 9.11 -2.68
N TRP A 232 -13.52 8.18 -3.61
CA TRP A 232 -14.44 7.08 -3.93
C TRP A 232 -14.54 6.02 -2.83
N ASP A 233 -13.60 6.02 -1.89
CA ASP A 233 -13.63 5.23 -0.66
C ASP A 233 -14.73 5.66 0.32
N THR A 234 -15.23 6.91 0.21
CA THR A 234 -16.21 7.47 1.15
C THR A 234 -17.55 7.85 0.52
N ASP A 235 -17.64 7.84 -0.81
CA ASP A 235 -18.82 8.31 -1.53
C ASP A 235 -19.87 7.23 -1.83
N GLY A 236 -19.61 6.00 -1.35
CA GLY A 236 -20.49 4.84 -1.47
C GLY A 236 -20.42 4.08 -2.81
N ILE A 237 -19.50 4.41 -3.72
CA ILE A 237 -19.34 3.63 -4.96
C ILE A 237 -18.68 2.27 -4.73
N VAL A 238 -17.79 2.17 -3.74
CA VAL A 238 -17.15 0.91 -3.34
C VAL A 238 -17.57 0.51 -1.93
N HIS A 239 -17.60 -0.79 -1.67
CA HIS A 239 -17.91 -1.35 -0.35
C HIS A 239 -16.65 -1.69 0.46
N GLN A 240 -15.53 -1.92 -0.24
CA GLN A 240 -14.21 -2.12 0.34
C GLN A 240 -13.13 -1.51 -0.55
N VAL A 241 -12.05 -1.03 0.08
CA VAL A 241 -10.83 -0.57 -0.58
C VAL A 241 -9.70 -1.56 -0.38
N TRP A 242 -9.15 -2.06 -1.48
CA TRP A 242 -7.99 -2.93 -1.53
C TRP A 242 -6.81 -2.18 -2.11
N SER A 243 -5.71 -2.08 -1.37
CA SER A 243 -4.53 -1.31 -1.79
C SER A 243 -3.32 -2.19 -2.01
N CYS A 244 -2.71 -2.05 -3.19
CA CYS A 244 -1.38 -2.56 -3.47
C CYS A 244 -0.31 -1.56 -2.99
N ILE A 245 0.63 -2.01 -2.16
CA ILE A 245 1.76 -1.19 -1.68
C ILE A 245 3.09 -1.91 -1.85
N VAL A 246 4.13 -1.14 -2.13
CA VAL A 246 5.54 -1.57 -2.08
C VAL A 246 6.39 -0.43 -1.49
N PRO A 247 7.58 -0.72 -0.94
CA PRO A 247 8.51 0.33 -0.50
C PRO A 247 8.81 1.34 -1.63
N PRO A 248 9.02 2.63 -1.33
CA PRO A 248 9.40 3.64 -2.33
C PRO A 248 10.64 3.27 -3.13
N SER A 249 11.63 2.62 -2.51
CA SER A 249 12.83 2.11 -3.18
C SER A 249 12.48 1.09 -4.28
N THR A 250 11.66 0.09 -3.97
CA THR A 250 11.17 -0.90 -4.92
C THR A 250 10.33 -0.27 -6.03
N ALA A 251 9.47 0.70 -5.70
CA ALA A 251 8.72 1.44 -6.72
C ALA A 251 9.66 2.19 -7.66
N LYS A 252 10.70 2.85 -7.12
CA LYS A 252 11.70 3.59 -7.90
C LYS A 252 12.43 2.69 -8.89
N GLU A 253 12.96 1.57 -8.42
CA GLU A 253 13.62 0.57 -9.27
C GLU A 253 12.71 0.13 -10.43
N ARG A 254 11.47 -0.27 -10.12
CA ARG A 254 10.50 -0.70 -11.12
C ARG A 254 10.14 0.39 -12.13
N ILE A 255 10.05 1.65 -11.71
CA ILE A 255 9.75 2.77 -12.60
C ILE A 255 10.93 3.04 -13.53
N VAL A 256 12.15 3.07 -13.00
CA VAL A 256 13.37 3.29 -13.81
C VAL A 256 13.52 2.20 -14.85
N ASP A 257 13.32 0.93 -14.46
CA ASP A 257 13.42 -0.22 -15.36
C ASP A 257 12.34 -0.22 -16.43
N ARG A 258 11.09 0.11 -16.06
CA ARG A 258 9.93 0.06 -16.96
C ARG A 258 9.82 1.29 -17.88
N ASP A 259 10.05 2.48 -17.34
CA ASP A 259 9.78 3.75 -18.03
C ASP A 259 11.06 4.38 -18.61
N HIS A 260 12.24 3.83 -18.30
CA HIS A 260 13.55 4.34 -18.75
C HIS A 260 13.77 5.82 -18.42
N ILE A 261 13.37 6.23 -17.23
CA ILE A 261 13.52 7.60 -16.70
C ILE A 261 14.61 7.67 -15.63
N THR A 262 15.03 8.89 -15.25
CA THR A 262 16.05 9.05 -14.21
C THR A 262 15.50 8.71 -12.82
N PRO A 263 16.34 8.27 -11.87
CA PRO A 263 15.93 8.01 -10.49
C PRO A 263 15.25 9.21 -9.82
N GLU A 264 15.68 10.44 -10.10
CA GLU A 264 15.12 11.66 -9.54
C GLU A 264 13.71 11.94 -10.07
N GLU A 265 13.47 11.67 -11.36
CA GLU A 265 12.14 11.79 -11.94
C GLU A 265 11.20 10.70 -11.40
N ALA A 266 11.67 9.48 -11.24
CA ALA A 266 10.91 8.41 -10.59
C ALA A 266 10.54 8.78 -9.15
N GLU A 267 11.48 9.36 -8.40
CA GLU A 267 11.29 9.81 -7.03
C GLU A 267 10.25 10.93 -6.92
N ARG A 268 10.30 11.93 -7.83
CA ARG A 268 9.27 12.98 -7.92
C ARG A 268 7.88 12.41 -8.16
N ARG A 269 7.74 11.39 -9.01
CA ARG A 269 6.45 10.73 -9.29
C ARG A 269 5.94 9.93 -8.11
N ILE A 270 6.83 9.32 -7.31
CA ILE A 270 6.44 8.58 -6.11
C ILE A 270 5.95 9.55 -5.03
N TYR A 271 6.70 10.61 -4.75
CA TYR A 271 6.37 11.56 -3.68
C TYR A 271 5.31 12.59 -4.04
N SER A 272 4.90 12.68 -5.31
CA SER A 272 3.72 13.47 -5.69
C SER A 272 2.40 12.77 -5.35
N GLN A 273 2.45 11.47 -5.05
CA GLN A 273 1.30 10.66 -4.68
C GLN A 273 1.14 10.55 -3.15
N MET A 274 -0.06 10.13 -2.73
CA MET A 274 -0.33 9.75 -1.35
C MET A 274 0.65 8.69 -0.84
N THR A 275 1.10 8.85 0.40
CA THR A 275 2.05 7.92 1.03
C THR A 275 1.42 6.55 1.27
N ASN A 276 2.26 5.52 1.45
CA ASN A 276 1.78 4.19 1.83
C ASN A 276 1.03 4.22 3.16
N LEU A 277 1.47 5.03 4.13
CA LEU A 277 0.82 5.14 5.44
C LEU A 277 -0.61 5.66 5.31
N GLU A 278 -0.80 6.74 4.57
CA GLU A 278 -2.13 7.32 4.32
C GLU A 278 -3.03 6.35 3.55
N ARG A 279 -2.48 5.67 2.53
CA ARG A 279 -3.20 4.64 1.76
C ARG A 279 -3.67 3.51 2.65
N VAL A 280 -2.80 2.97 3.52
CA VAL A 280 -3.15 1.88 4.45
C VAL A 280 -4.26 2.31 5.42
N LYS A 281 -4.24 3.54 5.95
CA LYS A 281 -5.29 4.05 6.85
C LYS A 281 -6.69 4.05 6.20
N ARG A 282 -6.73 4.28 4.87
CA ARG A 282 -7.93 4.33 4.04
C ARG A 282 -8.22 3.01 3.31
N SER A 283 -7.53 1.93 3.67
CA SER A 283 -7.72 0.61 3.09
C SER A 283 -8.40 -0.33 4.06
N ASP A 284 -9.16 -1.27 3.50
CA ASP A 284 -9.77 -2.37 4.21
C ASP A 284 -8.96 -3.66 4.07
N VAL A 285 -8.27 -3.81 2.93
CA VAL A 285 -7.30 -4.88 2.66
C VAL A 285 -6.04 -4.27 2.07
N VAL A 286 -4.89 -4.77 2.50
CA VAL A 286 -3.59 -4.38 1.93
C VAL A 286 -2.91 -5.60 1.32
N ILE A 287 -2.41 -5.42 0.11
CA ILE A 287 -1.68 -6.41 -0.67
C ILE A 287 -0.27 -5.86 -0.92
N CYS A 288 0.76 -6.69 -0.74
CA CYS A 288 2.14 -6.30 -0.98
C CYS A 288 2.81 -7.28 -1.96
N PRO A 289 2.94 -6.91 -3.24
CA PRO A 289 3.63 -7.71 -4.24
C PRO A 289 5.12 -7.43 -4.25
N LEU A 290 5.74 -7.45 -3.06
CA LEU A 290 7.18 -7.29 -2.89
C LEU A 290 7.94 -8.60 -3.18
N TRP A 291 7.32 -9.73 -2.82
CA TRP A 291 7.93 -11.06 -2.95
C TRP A 291 7.44 -11.78 -4.22
N SER A 292 7.37 -13.12 -4.18
CA SER A 292 6.93 -13.93 -5.31
C SER A 292 5.49 -13.62 -5.73
N TYR A 293 5.18 -13.93 -6.99
CA TYR A 293 3.80 -13.89 -7.49
C TYR A 293 2.87 -14.79 -6.67
N GLU A 294 3.35 -15.93 -6.19
CA GLU A 294 2.58 -16.85 -5.34
C GLU A 294 2.17 -16.20 -4.02
N GLU A 295 3.07 -15.45 -3.38
CA GLU A 295 2.77 -14.72 -2.15
C GLU A 295 1.68 -13.66 -2.38
N THR A 296 1.75 -12.93 -3.49
CA THR A 296 0.72 -11.96 -3.88
C THR A 296 -0.63 -12.64 -4.11
N ARG A 297 -0.63 -13.77 -4.83
CA ARG A 297 -1.82 -14.56 -5.12
C ARG A 297 -2.44 -15.12 -3.84
N ARG A 298 -1.62 -15.60 -2.90
CA ARG A 298 -2.06 -16.07 -1.59
C ARG A 298 -2.82 -14.97 -0.83
N GLN A 299 -2.28 -13.75 -0.80
CA GLN A 299 -2.94 -12.60 -0.16
C GLN A 299 -4.29 -12.27 -0.81
N LEU A 300 -4.35 -12.25 -2.15
CA LEU A 300 -5.59 -11.99 -2.90
C LEU A 300 -6.64 -13.09 -2.70
N LEU A 301 -6.22 -14.36 -2.71
CA LEU A 301 -7.11 -15.51 -2.44
C LEU A 301 -7.64 -15.49 -1.01
N LEU A 302 -6.78 -15.13 -0.04
CA LEU A 302 -7.19 -15.00 1.36
C LEU A 302 -8.30 -13.96 1.50
N ALA A 303 -8.11 -12.76 0.94
CA ALA A 303 -9.11 -11.70 0.97
C ALA A 303 -10.41 -12.09 0.25
N LEU A 304 -10.31 -12.71 -0.93
CA LEU A 304 -11.47 -13.10 -1.74
C LEU A 304 -12.27 -14.24 -1.08
N SER A 305 -11.58 -15.22 -0.49
CA SER A 305 -12.23 -16.31 0.25
C SER A 305 -12.93 -15.81 1.51
N ALA A 306 -12.34 -14.84 2.23
CA ALA A 306 -12.97 -14.18 3.37
C ALA A 306 -14.26 -13.44 2.95
N LEU A 307 -14.23 -12.71 1.81
CA LEU A 307 -15.43 -12.06 1.27
C LEU A 307 -16.53 -13.06 0.91
N ARG A 308 -16.19 -14.15 0.21
CA ARG A 308 -17.14 -15.23 -0.13
C ARG A 308 -17.75 -15.86 1.12
N SER A 309 -16.94 -16.10 2.15
CA SER A 309 -17.43 -16.63 3.43
C SER A 309 -18.42 -15.67 4.08
N LEU A 310 -18.11 -14.37 4.09
CA LEU A 310 -19.00 -13.34 4.63
C LEU A 310 -20.32 -13.25 3.84
N ALA A 311 -20.27 -13.27 2.51
CA ALA A 311 -21.44 -13.28 1.65
C ALA A 311 -22.37 -14.46 1.98
N ASN A 312 -21.80 -15.67 2.07
CA ASN A 312 -22.54 -16.89 2.41
C ASN A 312 -23.15 -16.84 3.82
N GLN A 313 -22.44 -16.29 4.80
CA GLN A 313 -22.97 -16.13 6.16
C GLN A 313 -24.16 -15.15 6.21
N CYS A 314 -24.07 -14.03 5.51
CA CYS A 314 -25.17 -13.06 5.39
C CYS A 314 -26.40 -13.68 4.71
N LEU A 315 -26.20 -14.43 3.62
CA LEU A 315 -27.29 -15.13 2.93
C LEU A 315 -28.00 -16.15 3.83
N ARG A 316 -27.25 -16.95 4.61
CA ARG A 316 -27.84 -17.92 5.56
C ARG A 316 -28.66 -17.24 6.64
N LYS A 317 -28.15 -16.15 7.23
CA LYS A 317 -28.87 -15.38 8.26
C LYS A 317 -30.17 -14.79 7.73
N TYR A 318 -30.14 -14.23 6.52
CA TYR A 318 -31.34 -13.69 5.88
C TYR A 318 -32.41 -14.78 5.71
N ASN A 319 -32.04 -15.93 5.14
CA ASN A 319 -32.98 -17.04 4.91
C ASN A 319 -33.56 -17.61 6.22
N SER A 320 -32.77 -17.66 7.30
CA SER A 320 -33.26 -18.10 8.62
C SER A 320 -34.17 -17.09 9.32
N ALA A 321 -34.08 -15.80 8.98
CA ALA A 321 -34.92 -14.76 9.57
C ALA A 321 -36.26 -14.59 8.83
N THR A 322 -36.36 -15.10 7.59
CA THR A 322 -37.56 -15.03 6.74
C THR A 322 -38.34 -16.33 6.66
N ALA A 323 -37.84 -17.41 7.28
CA ALA A 323 -38.49 -18.72 7.39
C ALA A 323 -39.22 -18.84 8.73
#